data_AF-A0A9E3Y1C4-F1
#
_entry.id   AF-A0A9E3Y1C4-F1
#
_cell.length_a   1.000
_cell.length_b   1.000
_cell.length_c   1.000
_cell.angle_alpha   90.00
_cell.angle_beta   90.00
_cell.angle_gamma   90.00
#
_symmetry.space_group_name_H-M   'P 1'
#
loop_
_entity.id
_entity.type
_entity.pdbx_description
1 polymer ?
#
loop_
_entity_poly.entity_id
_entity_poly.type
_entity_poly.pdbx_seq_one_letter_code
_entity_poly.pdbx_strand_id
1 'polypeptide(L)'
;MSLRHLKLFPPILPPDEPGPDIGEPGSRRRAVLTAAAATVLTEVAVLAGITPRLQVGDMAVSMSIIPGLALAVACGDRLFGRSSLRRVAAWYWICTGGVLITLFALYAVRSEMSRFWALTMAATGEELVYRLAAPAVFSVILMYGGVPKARSRLAGLALAGTWFVLLPGHQDQMNQPGGPLPFIAFAVLAAALVHRSGSVLPMAMGHSIVNLATYLVWDDALPADARAVTLGAVLTLLALAYGLPRQLTLDVDRGLLDIGTINPFTVAPNDGSGEPS
;
A
#
# COMPACT_ATOMS: atom_id res chain seq x y z
N MET A 1 -46.19 2.80 -31.63
CA MET A 1 -44.89 2.07 -31.54
C MET A 1 -44.34 2.26 -30.14
N SER A 2 -44.25 1.18 -29.35
CA SER A 2 -43.84 1.22 -27.94
C SER A 2 -42.34 0.96 -27.82
N LEU A 3 -41.59 1.90 -27.25
CA LEU A 3 -40.13 1.84 -27.02
C LEU A 3 -39.74 0.88 -25.88
N ARG A 4 -40.45 -0.24 -25.69
CA ARG A 4 -40.19 -1.20 -24.60
C ARG A 4 -39.06 -2.20 -24.86
N HIS A 5 -38.35 -2.09 -25.99
CA HIS A 5 -37.34 -3.07 -26.40
C HIS A 5 -35.89 -2.55 -26.40
N LEU A 6 -35.63 -1.29 -26.05
CA LEU A 6 -34.26 -0.79 -25.85
C LEU A 6 -33.77 -1.11 -24.42
N LYS A 7 -33.61 -2.40 -24.12
CA LYS A 7 -32.76 -2.85 -23.00
C LYS A 7 -31.30 -2.71 -23.44
N LEU A 8 -30.81 -1.48 -23.49
CA LEU A 8 -29.41 -1.15 -23.80
C LEU A 8 -28.43 -1.59 -22.70
N PHE A 9 -28.94 -2.01 -21.54
CA PHE A 9 -28.13 -2.56 -20.46
C PHE A 9 -28.88 -3.74 -19.81
N PRO A 10 -28.27 -4.94 -19.69
CA PRO A 10 -28.79 -5.95 -18.78
C PRO A 10 -28.79 -5.38 -17.34
N PRO A 11 -29.74 -5.79 -16.47
CA PRO A 11 -29.68 -5.46 -15.06
C PRO A 11 -28.32 -5.89 -14.51
N ILE A 12 -27.67 -4.98 -13.78
CA ILE A 12 -26.27 -5.08 -13.35
C ILE A 12 -26.04 -6.23 -12.35
N LEU A 13 -27.10 -6.82 -11.79
CA LEU A 13 -27.06 -8.05 -11.03
C LEU A 13 -28.35 -8.86 -11.29
N PRO A 14 -28.29 -10.21 -11.38
CA PRO A 14 -29.41 -11.04 -11.01
C PRO A 14 -29.80 -10.70 -9.55
N PRO A 15 -31.08 -10.53 -9.22
CA PRO A 15 -31.53 -10.11 -7.88
C PRO A 15 -31.10 -11.04 -6.73
N ASP A 16 -30.57 -12.24 -7.04
CA ASP A 16 -30.32 -13.31 -6.10
C ASP A 16 -28.82 -13.64 -5.88
N GLU A 17 -27.88 -12.92 -6.50
CA GLU A 17 -26.46 -13.09 -6.13
C GLU A 17 -26.18 -12.35 -4.81
N PRO A 18 -25.79 -13.08 -3.74
CA PRO A 18 -25.41 -12.42 -2.50
C PRO A 18 -24.24 -11.49 -2.77
N GLY A 19 -24.37 -10.23 -2.35
CA GLY A 19 -23.32 -9.22 -2.50
C GLY A 19 -21.99 -9.67 -1.89
N PRO A 20 -20.90 -8.93 -2.13
CA PRO A 20 -19.59 -9.29 -1.59
C PRO A 20 -19.69 -9.54 -0.09
N ASP A 21 -19.28 -10.74 0.36
CA ASP A 21 -19.28 -11.07 1.79
C ASP A 21 -18.56 -9.93 2.55
N ILE A 22 -19.19 -9.35 3.57
CA ILE A 22 -18.62 -8.25 4.38
C ILE A 22 -18.07 -8.74 5.71
N GLY A 23 -18.19 -10.04 5.99
CA GLY A 23 -17.90 -10.68 7.26
C GLY A 23 -19.04 -10.52 8.27
N GLU A 24 -19.13 -11.49 9.17
CA GLU A 24 -20.08 -11.47 10.29
C GLU A 24 -19.80 -10.33 11.28
N PRO A 25 -20.80 -9.89 12.08
CA PRO A 25 -20.58 -9.01 13.22
C PRO A 25 -19.42 -9.49 14.11
N GLY A 26 -18.52 -8.59 14.49
CA GLY A 26 -17.34 -8.93 15.31
C GLY A 26 -16.19 -9.60 14.56
N SER A 27 -16.36 -9.97 13.28
CA SER A 27 -15.26 -10.52 12.49
C SER A 27 -14.20 -9.46 12.17
N ARG A 28 -12.93 -9.90 12.11
CA ARG A 28 -11.81 -9.04 11.68
C ARG A 28 -12.03 -8.43 10.30
N ARG A 29 -12.67 -9.18 9.39
CA ARG A 29 -12.98 -8.71 8.05
C ARG A 29 -13.90 -7.49 8.08
N ARG A 30 -14.98 -7.58 8.86
CA ARG A 30 -15.91 -6.48 9.03
C ARG A 30 -15.23 -5.28 9.68
N ALA A 31 -14.41 -5.50 10.71
CA ALA A 31 -13.62 -4.43 11.33
C ALA A 31 -12.72 -3.70 10.32
N VAL A 32 -11.99 -4.43 9.47
CA VAL A 32 -11.15 -3.86 8.41
C VAL A 32 -11.98 -3.05 7.40
N LEU A 33 -13.09 -3.59 6.91
CA LEU A 33 -13.93 -2.88 5.94
C LEU A 33 -14.60 -1.64 6.54
N THR A 34 -15.05 -1.71 7.80
CA THR A 34 -15.61 -0.56 8.51
C THR A 34 -14.57 0.51 8.75
N ALA A 35 -13.36 0.16 9.21
CA ALA A 35 -12.28 1.12 9.40
C ALA A 35 -11.81 1.72 8.07
N ALA A 36 -11.77 0.93 6.98
CA ALA A 36 -11.48 1.43 5.63
C ALA A 36 -12.54 2.42 5.14
N ALA A 37 -13.83 2.12 5.33
CA ALA A 37 -14.91 3.04 4.98
C ALA A 37 -14.82 4.34 5.79
N ALA A 38 -14.59 4.25 7.10
CA ALA A 38 -14.38 5.42 7.95
C ALA A 38 -13.18 6.26 7.48
N THR A 39 -12.06 5.62 7.15
CA THR A 39 -10.85 6.27 6.63
C THR A 39 -11.14 7.05 5.34
N VAL A 40 -11.82 6.43 4.38
CA VAL A 40 -12.17 7.08 3.09
C VAL A 40 -13.16 8.22 3.31
N LEU A 41 -14.19 8.03 4.12
CA LEU A 41 -15.18 9.08 4.39
C LEU A 41 -14.55 10.28 5.10
N THR A 42 -13.64 10.04 6.07
CA THR A 42 -12.88 11.12 6.71
C THR A 42 -11.98 11.82 5.70
N GLU A 43 -11.30 11.11 4.81
CA GLU A 43 -10.46 11.73 3.78
C GLU A 43 -11.30 12.62 2.83
N VAL A 44 -12.45 12.12 2.36
CA VAL A 44 -13.38 12.92 1.54
C VAL A 44 -13.83 14.17 2.31
N ALA A 45 -14.17 14.03 3.59
CA ALA A 45 -14.60 15.15 4.42
C ALA A 45 -13.47 16.20 4.64
N VAL A 46 -12.21 15.75 4.80
CA VAL A 46 -11.05 16.64 4.88
C VAL A 46 -10.84 17.39 3.57
N LEU A 47 -10.90 16.69 2.43
CA LEU A 47 -10.73 17.31 1.10
C LEU A 47 -11.88 18.25 0.75
N ALA A 48 -13.09 17.98 1.23
CA ALA A 48 -14.25 18.85 1.10
C ALA A 48 -14.24 20.05 2.07
N GLY A 49 -13.25 20.15 2.96
CA GLY A 49 -13.17 21.22 3.97
C GLY A 49 -14.19 21.10 5.11
N ILE A 50 -14.83 19.94 5.27
CA ILE A 50 -15.83 19.67 6.31
C ILE A 50 -15.14 19.38 7.65
N THR A 51 -14.06 18.60 7.62
CA THR A 51 -13.30 18.24 8.82
C THR A 51 -11.91 18.90 8.80
N PRO A 52 -11.41 19.38 9.95
CA PRO A 52 -10.09 20.01 10.00
C PRO A 52 -8.95 19.05 9.65
N ARG A 53 -7.78 19.61 9.38
CA ARG A 53 -6.51 18.88 9.35
C ARG A 53 -5.86 18.89 10.73
N LEU A 54 -5.07 17.88 11.05
CA LEU A 54 -4.28 17.82 12.27
C LEU A 54 -3.01 18.65 12.07
N GLN A 55 -2.80 19.64 12.93
CA GLN A 55 -1.57 20.42 12.90
C GLN A 55 -0.46 19.66 13.61
N VAL A 56 0.61 19.33 12.89
CA VAL A 56 1.82 18.70 13.43
C VAL A 56 2.98 19.62 13.09
N GLY A 57 3.38 20.45 14.06
CA GLY A 57 4.33 21.54 13.81
C GLY A 57 3.74 22.59 12.87
N ASP A 58 4.44 22.86 11.78
CA ASP A 58 4.05 23.79 10.72
C ASP A 58 3.25 23.12 9.58
N MET A 59 3.10 21.80 9.61
CA MET A 59 2.43 21.03 8.56
C MET A 59 1.04 20.55 8.99
N ALA A 60 0.10 20.63 8.06
CA ALA A 60 -1.26 20.12 8.23
C ALA A 60 -1.38 18.71 7.66
N VAL A 61 -1.60 17.71 8.51
CA VAL A 61 -1.78 16.30 8.16
C VAL A 61 -3.28 15.96 8.08
N SER A 62 -3.70 15.13 7.14
CA SER A 62 -5.11 14.73 7.04
C SER A 62 -5.59 14.01 8.30
N MET A 63 -6.78 14.35 8.80
CA MET A 63 -7.40 13.67 9.94
C MET A 63 -7.74 12.20 9.67
N SER A 64 -7.75 11.77 8.40
CA SER A 64 -7.95 10.38 8.01
C SER A 64 -6.87 9.43 8.55
N ILE A 65 -5.72 9.95 9.00
CA ILE A 65 -4.69 9.15 9.68
C ILE A 65 -5.24 8.45 10.93
N ILE A 66 -6.20 9.04 11.66
CA ILE A 66 -6.76 8.45 12.88
C ILE A 66 -7.51 7.14 12.57
N PRO A 67 -8.58 7.14 11.74
CA PRO A 67 -9.22 5.90 11.33
C PRO A 67 -8.28 5.02 10.49
N GLY A 68 -7.30 5.59 9.78
CA GLY A 68 -6.26 4.85 9.07
C GLY A 68 -5.40 4.01 10.01
N LEU A 69 -4.98 4.54 11.15
CA LEU A 69 -4.23 3.80 12.16
C LEU A 69 -5.11 2.72 12.83
N ALA A 70 -6.39 2.99 13.06
CA ALA A 70 -7.32 1.96 13.52
C ALA A 70 -7.47 0.82 12.49
N LEU A 71 -7.53 1.15 11.20
CA LEU A 71 -7.48 0.18 10.10
C LEU A 71 -6.17 -0.60 10.12
N ALA A 72 -5.04 0.06 10.36
CA ALA A 72 -3.75 -0.58 10.46
C ALA A 72 -3.73 -1.64 11.58
N VAL A 73 -4.24 -1.28 12.77
CA VAL A 73 -4.40 -2.21 13.91
C VAL A 73 -5.31 -3.38 13.54
N ALA A 74 -6.46 -3.12 12.90
CA ALA A 74 -7.37 -4.18 12.45
C ALA A 74 -6.70 -5.14 11.43
N CYS A 75 -5.84 -4.61 10.57
CA CYS A 75 -5.05 -5.37 9.61
C CYS A 75 -3.89 -6.15 10.27
N GLY A 76 -3.35 -5.69 11.40
CA GLY A 76 -2.26 -6.32 12.15
C GLY A 76 -1.09 -6.75 11.25
N ASP A 77 -0.58 -7.97 11.47
CA ASP A 77 0.57 -8.50 10.72
C ASP A 77 0.39 -8.58 9.19
N ARG A 78 -0.85 -8.46 8.69
CA ARG A 78 -1.11 -8.47 7.25
C ARG A 78 -0.55 -7.22 6.56
N LEU A 79 -0.28 -6.14 7.29
CA LEU A 79 0.33 -4.93 6.74
C LEU A 79 1.78 -5.12 6.28
N PHE A 80 2.51 -6.05 6.87
CA PHE A 80 3.84 -6.45 6.40
C PHE A 80 3.78 -7.11 5.03
N GLY A 81 2.59 -7.59 4.64
CA GLY A 81 2.36 -8.38 3.46
C GLY A 81 3.24 -9.63 3.42
N ARG A 82 3.59 -10.05 2.21
CA ARG A 82 4.42 -11.24 1.97
C ARG A 82 5.58 -10.86 1.07
N SER A 83 6.79 -10.91 1.61
CA SER A 83 8.01 -10.71 0.82
C SER A 83 8.20 -11.82 -0.21
N SER A 84 8.59 -11.46 -1.42
CA SER A 84 9.00 -12.39 -2.47
C SER A 84 10.37 -13.00 -2.16
N LEU A 85 11.29 -12.21 -1.56
CA LEU A 85 12.63 -12.65 -1.17
C LEU A 85 12.90 -12.31 0.31
N ARG A 86 12.82 -13.30 1.21
CA ARG A 86 12.94 -13.06 2.66
C ARG A 86 14.25 -12.42 3.08
N ARG A 87 15.38 -12.86 2.50
CA ARG A 87 16.71 -12.28 2.78
C ARG A 87 16.79 -10.81 2.36
N VAL A 88 16.23 -10.47 1.20
CA VAL A 88 16.20 -9.08 0.71
C VAL A 88 15.25 -8.24 1.56
N ALA A 89 14.13 -8.80 2.01
CA ALA A 89 13.22 -8.12 2.93
C ALA A 89 13.88 -7.82 4.29
N ALA A 90 14.68 -8.75 4.83
CA ALA A 90 15.45 -8.50 6.05
C ALA A 90 16.44 -7.33 5.85
N TRP A 91 17.20 -7.33 4.75
CA TRP A 91 18.08 -6.21 4.41
C TRP A 91 17.33 -4.91 4.18
N TYR A 92 16.16 -4.95 3.53
CA TYR A 92 15.30 -3.80 3.37
C TYR A 92 14.97 -3.18 4.72
N TRP A 93 14.50 -3.97 5.70
CA TRP A 93 14.17 -3.47 7.04
C TRP A 93 15.38 -2.94 7.81
N ILE A 94 16.52 -3.63 7.74
CA ILE A 94 17.75 -3.18 8.40
C ILE A 94 18.21 -1.83 7.81
N CYS A 95 18.31 -1.75 6.47
CA CYS A 95 18.77 -0.55 5.80
C CYS A 95 17.80 0.62 6.00
N THR A 96 16.50 0.40 5.80
CA THR A 96 15.50 1.47 5.98
C THR A 96 15.37 1.90 7.44
N GLY A 97 15.45 0.97 8.40
CA GLY A 97 15.51 1.31 9.82
C GLY A 97 16.74 2.15 10.16
N GLY A 98 17.92 1.78 9.66
CA GLY A 98 19.15 2.56 9.83
C GLY A 98 19.08 3.96 9.21
N VAL A 99 18.50 4.08 8.01
CA VAL A 99 18.26 5.38 7.36
C VAL A 99 17.26 6.21 8.17
N LEU A 100 16.17 5.63 8.66
CA LEU A 100 15.18 6.36 9.46
C LEU A 100 15.78 6.86 10.78
N ILE A 101 16.61 6.06 11.45
CA ILE A 101 17.34 6.48 12.66
C ILE A 101 18.29 7.63 12.35
N THR A 102 19.02 7.55 11.22
CA THR A 102 19.91 8.64 10.78
C THR A 102 19.12 9.92 10.51
N LEU A 103 18.01 9.82 9.78
CA LEU A 103 17.13 10.96 9.51
C LEU A 103 16.56 11.53 10.82
N PHE A 104 16.08 10.69 11.74
CA PHE A 104 15.61 11.13 13.05
C PHE A 104 16.68 11.95 13.78
N ALA A 105 17.93 11.46 13.83
CA ALA A 105 19.03 12.18 14.47
C ALA A 105 19.32 13.53 13.78
N LEU A 106 19.31 13.58 12.44
CA LEU A 106 19.51 14.82 11.68
C LEU A 106 18.41 15.85 11.99
N TYR A 107 17.14 15.45 11.95
CA TYR A 107 16.02 16.33 12.31
C TYR A 107 16.07 16.77 13.78
N ALA A 108 16.53 15.90 14.69
CA ALA A 108 16.70 16.23 16.10
C ALA A 108 17.77 17.30 16.32
N VAL A 109 18.95 17.14 15.70
CA VAL A 109 20.06 18.11 15.80
C VAL A 109 19.68 19.47 15.21
N ARG A 110 18.83 19.48 14.18
CA ARG A 110 18.30 20.71 13.57
C ARG A 110 17.12 21.33 14.33
N SER A 111 16.65 20.71 15.42
CA SER A 111 15.44 21.14 16.14
C SER A 111 14.16 21.14 15.26
N GLU A 112 14.12 20.27 14.25
CA GLU A 112 13.01 20.16 13.28
C GLU A 112 12.16 18.90 13.52
N MET A 113 12.15 18.37 14.74
CA MET A 113 11.45 17.12 15.06
C MET A 113 9.95 17.13 14.74
N SER A 114 9.30 18.28 14.82
CA SER A 114 7.90 18.41 14.42
C SER A 114 7.69 18.06 12.94
N ARG A 115 8.64 18.44 12.08
CA ARG A 115 8.60 18.16 10.65
C ARG A 115 8.88 16.68 10.35
N PHE A 116 9.80 16.06 11.09
CA PHE A 116 10.02 14.61 11.02
C PHE A 116 8.71 13.83 11.24
N TRP A 117 7.99 14.17 12.31
CA TRP A 117 6.71 13.53 12.63
C TRP A 117 5.65 13.84 11.60
N ALA A 118 5.53 15.09 11.17
CA ALA A 118 4.54 15.49 10.17
C ALA A 118 4.71 14.74 8.85
N LEU A 119 5.93 14.68 8.31
CA LEU A 119 6.23 14.00 7.04
C LEU A 119 6.00 12.49 7.13
N THR A 120 6.38 11.88 8.26
CA THR A 120 6.17 10.45 8.51
C THR A 120 4.69 10.11 8.67
N MET A 121 3.93 10.92 9.40
CA MET A 121 2.48 10.76 9.54
C MET A 121 1.73 11.00 8.24
N ALA A 122 2.13 12.01 7.45
CA ALA A 122 1.55 12.27 6.14
C ALA A 122 1.77 11.08 5.19
N ALA A 123 3.02 10.60 5.04
CA ALA A 123 3.34 9.45 4.20
C ALA A 123 2.57 8.19 4.66
N THR A 124 2.55 7.91 5.97
CA THR A 124 1.81 6.78 6.52
C THR A 124 0.31 6.90 6.25
N GLY A 125 -0.27 8.09 6.43
CA GLY A 125 -1.68 8.36 6.17
C GLY A 125 -2.03 8.13 4.71
N GLU A 126 -1.23 8.66 3.80
CA GLU A 126 -1.43 8.48 2.37
C GLU A 126 -1.34 7.01 1.95
N GLU A 127 -0.44 6.22 2.52
CA GLU A 127 -0.38 4.79 2.22
C GLU A 127 -1.59 4.03 2.79
N LEU A 128 -2.02 4.34 4.02
CA LEU A 128 -3.20 3.72 4.63
C LEU A 128 -4.49 4.09 3.90
N VAL A 129 -4.62 5.32 3.42
CA VAL A 129 -5.77 5.78 2.64
C VAL A 129 -5.74 5.18 1.24
N TYR A 130 -4.70 5.47 0.45
CA TYR A 130 -4.74 5.26 -0.99
C TYR A 130 -4.22 3.89 -1.44
N ARG A 131 -3.52 3.14 -0.58
CA ARG A 131 -3.04 1.78 -0.91
C ARG A 131 -3.80 0.69 -0.18
N LEU A 132 -4.57 1.06 0.84
CA LEU A 132 -5.34 0.10 1.63
C LEU A 132 -6.83 0.42 1.68
N ALA A 133 -7.23 1.56 2.26
CA ALA A 133 -8.63 1.88 2.52
C ALA A 133 -9.44 2.13 1.23
N ALA A 134 -9.04 3.09 0.41
CA ALA A 134 -9.72 3.45 -0.83
C ALA A 134 -9.78 2.28 -1.83
N PRO A 135 -8.69 1.51 -2.07
CA PRO A 135 -8.78 0.31 -2.90
C PRO A 135 -9.80 -0.71 -2.38
N ALA A 136 -9.86 -0.94 -1.07
CA ALA A 136 -10.82 -1.87 -0.48
C ALA A 136 -12.27 -1.38 -0.66
N VAL A 137 -12.54 -0.11 -0.38
CA VAL A 137 -13.86 0.50 -0.53
C VAL A 137 -14.30 0.50 -2.00
N PHE A 138 -13.47 0.95 -2.92
CA PHE A 138 -13.78 0.93 -4.36
C PHE A 138 -13.99 -0.49 -4.87
N SER A 139 -13.19 -1.45 -4.42
CA SER A 139 -13.38 -2.87 -4.79
C SER A 139 -14.76 -3.37 -4.35
N VAL A 140 -15.18 -3.05 -3.12
CA VAL A 140 -16.49 -3.45 -2.59
C VAL A 140 -17.62 -2.81 -3.39
N ILE A 141 -17.54 -1.51 -3.67
CA ILE A 141 -18.53 -0.79 -4.48
C ILE A 141 -18.64 -1.42 -5.89
N LEU A 142 -17.50 -1.68 -6.54
CA LEU A 142 -17.47 -2.31 -7.86
C LEU A 142 -18.06 -3.74 -7.84
N MET A 143 -17.81 -4.51 -6.77
CA MET A 143 -18.39 -5.84 -6.61
C MET A 143 -19.92 -5.78 -6.42
N TYR A 144 -20.45 -4.79 -5.69
CA TYR A 144 -21.90 -4.54 -5.66
C TYR A 144 -22.45 -4.11 -7.03
N GLY A 145 -21.61 -3.53 -7.89
CA GLY A 145 -21.93 -3.25 -9.29
C GLY A 145 -21.68 -4.42 -10.25
N GLY A 146 -21.57 -5.66 -9.75
CA GLY A 146 -21.41 -6.86 -10.58
C GLY A 146 -20.01 -7.07 -11.18
N VAL A 147 -19.02 -6.27 -10.81
CA VAL A 147 -17.65 -6.45 -11.30
C VAL A 147 -17.00 -7.64 -10.58
N PRO A 148 -16.41 -8.62 -11.31
CA PRO A 148 -15.76 -9.77 -10.69
C PRO A 148 -14.64 -9.36 -9.73
N LYS A 149 -14.56 -10.04 -8.58
CA LYS A 149 -13.61 -9.75 -7.48
C LYS A 149 -12.18 -9.45 -7.94
N ALA A 150 -11.63 -10.23 -8.87
CA ALA A 150 -10.27 -10.01 -9.38
C ALA A 150 -10.12 -8.66 -10.10
N ARG A 151 -11.08 -8.30 -10.96
CA ARG A 151 -11.10 -7.03 -11.69
C ARG A 151 -11.38 -5.87 -10.76
N SER A 152 -12.29 -6.02 -9.79
CA SER A 152 -12.63 -4.98 -8.81
C SER A 152 -11.41 -4.58 -7.98
N ARG A 153 -10.56 -5.54 -7.59
CA ARG A 153 -9.32 -5.26 -6.84
C ARG A 153 -8.30 -4.44 -7.65
N LEU A 154 -8.13 -4.77 -8.93
CA LEU A 154 -7.24 -4.03 -9.82
C LEU A 154 -7.77 -2.63 -10.09
N ALA A 155 -9.05 -2.52 -10.42
CA ALA A 155 -9.71 -1.24 -10.66
C ALA A 155 -9.71 -0.37 -9.40
N GLY A 156 -9.94 -0.93 -8.22
CA GLY A 156 -9.87 -0.21 -6.94
C GLY A 156 -8.49 0.39 -6.67
N LEU A 157 -7.41 -0.37 -6.95
CA LEU A 157 -6.04 0.15 -6.87
C LEU A 157 -5.77 1.25 -7.89
N ALA A 158 -6.22 1.08 -9.13
CA ALA A 158 -6.06 2.07 -10.18
C ALA A 158 -6.78 3.39 -9.82
N LEU A 159 -8.05 3.30 -9.40
CA LEU A 159 -8.84 4.46 -8.98
C LEU A 159 -8.23 5.20 -7.80
N ALA A 160 -7.76 4.46 -6.79
CA ALA A 160 -7.11 5.07 -5.63
C ALA A 160 -5.75 5.69 -5.99
N GLY A 161 -4.99 5.07 -6.89
CA GLY A 161 -3.74 5.64 -7.42
C GLY A 161 -3.99 6.91 -8.22
N THR A 162 -5.03 6.96 -9.04
CA THR A 162 -5.46 8.18 -9.74
C THR A 162 -5.86 9.26 -8.74
N TRP A 163 -6.65 8.93 -7.71
CA TRP A 163 -7.01 9.89 -6.68
C TRP A 163 -5.78 10.44 -5.96
N PHE A 164 -4.84 9.58 -5.58
CA PHE A 164 -3.58 10.00 -4.98
C PHE A 164 -2.82 11.02 -5.86
N VAL A 165 -2.67 10.75 -7.16
CA VAL A 165 -2.00 11.69 -8.07
C VAL A 165 -2.75 13.03 -8.15
N LEU A 166 -4.08 13.00 -8.10
CA LEU A 166 -4.92 14.18 -8.22
C LEU A 166 -5.13 14.95 -6.90
N LEU A 167 -4.42 14.64 -5.83
CA LEU A 167 -4.52 15.40 -4.59
C LEU A 167 -4.14 16.87 -4.82
N PRO A 168 -4.86 17.84 -4.22
CA PRO A 168 -4.57 19.26 -4.42
C PRO A 168 -3.09 19.61 -4.14
N GLY A 169 -2.52 19.11 -3.05
CA GLY A 169 -1.11 19.35 -2.72
C GLY A 169 -0.12 18.72 -3.71
N HIS A 170 -0.51 17.69 -4.45
CA HIS A 170 0.29 17.12 -5.54
C HIS A 170 0.15 17.94 -6.81
N GLN A 171 -1.07 18.38 -7.13
CA GLN A 171 -1.32 19.27 -8.27
C GLN A 171 -0.51 20.56 -8.14
N ASP A 172 -0.44 21.14 -6.95
CA ASP A 172 0.37 22.33 -6.65
C ASP A 172 1.88 22.11 -6.91
N GLN A 173 2.35 20.86 -6.87
CA GLN A 173 3.74 20.48 -7.14
C GLN A 173 3.99 20.10 -8.61
N MET A 174 2.94 19.97 -9.43
CA MET A 174 3.00 19.52 -10.83
C MET A 174 3.00 20.66 -11.85
N ASN A 175 3.26 21.90 -11.44
CA ASN A 175 3.12 23.10 -12.27
C ASN A 175 4.11 23.20 -13.47
N GLN A 176 4.98 22.21 -13.67
CA GLN A 176 5.94 22.16 -14.78
C GLN A 176 5.64 21.00 -15.74
N PRO A 177 5.98 21.13 -17.04
CA PRO A 177 5.92 20.01 -17.98
C PRO A 177 6.71 18.80 -17.45
N GLY A 178 6.04 17.66 -17.31
CA GLY A 178 6.63 16.44 -16.72
C GLY A 178 6.51 16.32 -15.19
N GLY A 179 6.05 17.37 -14.50
CA GLY A 179 5.77 17.37 -13.06
C GLY A 179 4.87 16.21 -12.57
N PRO A 180 3.88 15.73 -13.35
CA PRO A 180 3.09 14.57 -12.95
C PRO A 180 3.83 13.23 -12.96
N LEU A 181 4.92 13.09 -13.73
CA LEU A 181 5.56 11.78 -13.97
C LEU A 181 6.05 11.08 -12.70
N PRO A 182 6.74 11.75 -11.74
CA PRO A 182 7.17 11.11 -10.50
C PRO A 182 6.00 10.58 -9.68
N PHE A 183 4.89 11.31 -9.61
CA PHE A 183 3.69 10.89 -8.86
C PHE A 183 3.01 9.70 -9.51
N ILE A 184 2.88 9.71 -10.84
CA ILE A 184 2.32 8.58 -11.59
C ILE A 184 3.21 7.34 -11.42
N ALA A 185 4.53 7.49 -11.60
CA ALA A 185 5.49 6.41 -11.43
C ALA A 185 5.43 5.82 -10.01
N PHE A 186 5.39 6.67 -8.99
CA PHE A 186 5.25 6.24 -7.60
C PHE A 186 3.92 5.53 -7.35
N ALA A 187 2.79 6.08 -7.83
CA ALA A 187 1.47 5.46 -7.67
C ALA A 187 1.39 4.07 -8.33
N VAL A 188 1.94 3.93 -9.54
CA VAL A 188 2.00 2.65 -10.27
C VAL A 188 2.88 1.64 -9.54
N LEU A 189 4.08 2.05 -9.11
CA LEU A 189 5.00 1.20 -8.36
C LEU A 189 4.35 0.73 -7.04
N ALA A 190 3.74 1.65 -6.31
CA ALA A 190 3.07 1.36 -5.05
C ALA A 190 1.89 0.40 -5.22
N ALA A 191 1.03 0.65 -6.22
CA ALA A 191 -0.09 -0.22 -6.55
C ALA A 191 0.38 -1.62 -6.96
N ALA A 192 1.43 -1.73 -7.78
CA ALA A 192 1.99 -3.02 -8.20
C ALA A 192 2.56 -3.81 -7.01
N LEU A 193 3.29 -3.13 -6.13
CA LEU A 193 3.86 -3.72 -4.92
C LEU A 193 2.79 -4.23 -3.96
N VAL A 194 1.80 -3.40 -3.66
CA VAL A 194 0.69 -3.75 -2.77
C VAL A 194 -0.18 -4.84 -3.38
N HIS A 195 -0.42 -4.80 -4.69
CA HIS A 195 -1.16 -5.86 -5.39
C HIS A 195 -0.47 -7.22 -5.26
N ARG A 196 0.85 -7.26 -5.45
CA ARG A 196 1.63 -8.51 -5.47
C ARG A 196 1.88 -9.07 -4.07
N SER A 197 2.21 -8.20 -3.12
CA SER A 197 2.67 -8.62 -1.79
C SER A 197 1.66 -8.38 -0.67
N GLY A 198 0.69 -7.48 -0.87
CA GLY A 198 -0.17 -6.99 0.20
C GLY A 198 0.54 -6.06 1.20
N SER A 199 1.78 -5.66 0.92
CA SER A 199 2.63 -4.97 1.89
C SER A 199 2.43 -3.46 1.83
N VAL A 200 1.74 -2.92 2.83
CA VAL A 200 1.49 -1.48 2.98
C VAL A 200 2.50 -0.85 3.93
N LEU A 201 2.92 -1.56 4.98
CA LEU A 201 3.87 -1.03 5.96
C LEU A 201 5.27 -0.80 5.38
N PRO A 202 5.87 -1.72 4.59
CA PRO A 202 7.10 -1.42 3.85
C PRO A 202 6.93 -0.22 2.90
N MET A 203 5.77 -0.09 2.25
CA MET A 203 5.52 1.08 1.40
C MET A 203 5.53 2.38 2.19
N ALA A 204 4.83 2.42 3.33
CA ALA A 204 4.78 3.59 4.22
C ALA A 204 6.16 3.97 4.76
N MET A 205 6.98 2.99 5.13
CA MET A 205 8.38 3.21 5.54
C MET A 205 9.19 3.84 4.41
N GLY A 206 9.13 3.26 3.20
CA GLY A 206 9.82 3.78 2.03
C GLY A 206 9.38 5.20 1.68
N HIS A 207 8.06 5.45 1.66
CA HIS A 207 7.47 6.76 1.41
C HIS A 207 7.92 7.80 2.45
N SER A 208 7.91 7.45 3.74
CA SER A 208 8.37 8.34 4.81
C SER A 208 9.83 8.77 4.61
N ILE A 209 10.72 7.81 4.32
CA ILE A 209 12.14 8.09 4.05
C ILE A 209 12.31 9.00 2.84
N VAL A 210 11.56 8.73 1.75
CA VAL A 210 11.56 9.55 0.54
C VAL A 210 11.16 11.00 0.85
N ASN A 211 10.10 11.21 1.62
CA ASN A 211 9.60 12.55 1.97
C ASN A 211 10.59 13.30 2.85
N LEU A 212 11.13 12.64 3.87
CA LEU A 212 12.14 13.21 4.78
C LEU A 212 13.41 13.62 4.01
N ALA A 213 13.95 12.73 3.18
CA ALA A 213 15.15 13.02 2.39
C ALA A 213 14.90 14.12 1.35
N THR A 214 13.72 14.13 0.72
CA THR A 214 13.33 15.17 -0.24
C THR A 214 13.26 16.53 0.41
N TYR A 215 12.66 16.64 1.61
CA TYR A 215 12.61 17.90 2.33
C TYR A 215 14.02 18.42 2.66
N LEU A 216 14.91 17.56 3.20
CA LEU A 216 16.28 17.97 3.52
C LEU A 216 17.07 18.44 2.29
N VAL A 217 16.80 17.89 1.11
CA VAL A 217 17.39 18.39 -0.15
C VAL A 217 16.78 19.72 -0.58
N TRP A 218 15.47 19.93 -0.39
CA TRP A 218 14.83 21.21 -0.69
C TRP A 218 15.25 22.34 0.26
N ASP A 219 15.58 22.01 1.49
CA ASP A 219 16.09 22.94 2.51
C ASP A 219 17.62 23.12 2.42
N ASP A 220 18.25 22.69 1.32
CA ASP A 220 19.70 22.73 1.07
C ASP A 220 20.57 22.07 2.17
N ALA A 221 19.96 21.22 3.02
CA ALA A 221 20.63 20.50 4.10
C ALA A 221 21.32 19.21 3.63
N LEU A 222 20.93 18.70 2.45
CA LEU A 222 21.57 17.58 1.76
C LEU A 222 21.81 17.92 0.29
N PRO A 223 22.86 17.36 -0.34
CA PRO A 223 23.10 17.57 -1.77
C PRO A 223 22.00 16.92 -2.62
N ALA A 224 21.72 17.48 -3.80
CA ALA A 224 20.70 16.97 -4.71
C ALA A 224 20.85 15.47 -5.02
N ASP A 225 22.08 14.99 -5.14
CA ASP A 225 22.39 13.57 -5.39
C ASP A 225 21.94 12.65 -4.25
N ALA A 226 21.91 13.13 -3.01
CA ALA A 226 21.47 12.34 -1.86
C ALA A 226 20.00 11.93 -1.99
N ARG A 227 19.15 12.79 -2.57
CA ARG A 227 17.75 12.45 -2.86
C ARG A 227 17.68 11.32 -3.87
N ALA A 228 18.38 11.43 -5.01
CA ALA A 228 18.34 10.42 -6.06
C ALA A 228 18.87 9.06 -5.57
N VAL A 229 19.99 9.05 -4.84
CA VAL A 229 20.59 7.83 -4.27
C VAL A 229 19.66 7.20 -3.23
N THR A 230 19.09 7.99 -2.32
CA THR A 230 18.17 7.50 -1.29
C THR A 230 16.91 6.91 -1.92
N LEU A 231 16.29 7.63 -2.88
CA LEU A 231 15.12 7.14 -3.62
C LEU A 231 15.45 5.83 -4.33
N GLY A 232 16.53 5.81 -5.09
CA GLY A 232 16.95 4.66 -5.88
C GLY A 232 17.19 3.44 -4.99
N ALA A 233 17.94 3.60 -3.90
CA ALA A 233 18.26 2.50 -2.99
C ALA A 233 16.99 1.95 -2.29
N VAL A 234 16.17 2.83 -1.70
CA VAL A 234 14.98 2.43 -0.95
C VAL A 234 13.95 1.78 -1.86
N LEU A 235 13.64 2.39 -3.01
CA LEU A 235 12.65 1.86 -3.94
C LEU A 235 13.14 0.58 -4.63
N THR A 236 14.43 0.46 -4.93
CA THR A 236 15.00 -0.78 -5.50
C THR A 236 14.93 -1.92 -4.50
N LEU A 237 15.35 -1.72 -3.25
CA LEU A 237 15.26 -2.75 -2.22
C LEU A 237 13.80 -3.15 -1.96
N LEU A 238 12.89 -2.19 -1.94
CA LEU A 238 11.46 -2.43 -1.80
C LEU A 238 10.91 -3.27 -2.97
N ALA A 239 11.25 -2.89 -4.21
CA ALA A 239 10.86 -3.59 -5.42
C ALA A 239 11.41 -5.03 -5.48
N LEU A 240 12.67 -5.24 -5.08
CA LEU A 240 13.27 -6.57 -5.02
C LEU A 240 12.66 -7.43 -3.91
N ALA A 241 12.42 -6.85 -2.74
CA ALA A 241 11.89 -7.58 -1.59
C ALA A 241 10.42 -7.97 -1.77
N TYR A 242 9.60 -7.11 -2.40
CA TYR A 242 8.14 -7.23 -2.40
C TYR A 242 7.49 -7.15 -3.78
N GLY A 243 8.22 -6.74 -4.82
CA GLY A 243 7.68 -6.47 -6.14
C GLY A 243 7.77 -7.65 -7.11
N LEU A 244 8.54 -8.69 -6.80
CA LEU A 244 8.72 -9.82 -7.73
C LEU A 244 7.54 -10.81 -7.66
N PRO A 245 7.06 -11.35 -8.80
CA PRO A 245 6.09 -12.43 -8.81
C PRO A 245 6.62 -13.64 -8.04
N ARG A 246 5.77 -14.28 -7.24
CA ARG A 246 6.14 -15.53 -6.57
C ARG A 246 6.02 -16.70 -7.53
N GLN A 247 7.05 -17.53 -7.59
CA GLN A 247 6.99 -18.83 -8.23
C GLN A 247 6.51 -19.83 -7.18
N LEU A 248 5.19 -20.05 -7.16
CA LEU A 248 4.57 -21.08 -6.34
C LEU A 248 4.54 -22.39 -7.14
N THR A 249 5.05 -23.45 -6.55
CA THR A 249 4.86 -24.84 -7.04
C THR A 249 3.98 -25.62 -6.05
N LEU A 250 3.52 -26.80 -6.45
CA LEU A 250 2.82 -27.72 -5.56
C LEU A 250 3.84 -28.69 -4.95
N ASP A 251 3.70 -28.97 -3.66
CA ASP A 251 4.35 -30.09 -2.97
C ASP A 251 3.73 -31.43 -3.42
N VAL A 252 4.42 -32.53 -3.12
CA VAL A 252 3.96 -33.91 -3.31
C VAL A 252 2.60 -34.13 -2.62
N ASP A 253 2.37 -33.47 -1.48
CA ASP A 253 1.11 -33.50 -0.73
C ASP A 253 0.08 -32.44 -1.17
N ARG A 254 0.28 -31.79 -2.33
CA ARG A 254 -0.52 -30.67 -2.86
C ARG A 254 -0.52 -29.41 -1.99
N GLY A 255 0.43 -29.26 -1.07
CA GLY A 255 0.72 -27.99 -0.41
C GLY A 255 1.28 -26.96 -1.39
N LEU A 256 1.04 -25.67 -1.19
CA LEU A 256 1.69 -24.61 -1.99
C LEU A 256 3.09 -24.35 -1.44
N LEU A 257 4.13 -24.63 -2.23
CA LEU A 257 5.53 -24.34 -1.91
C LEU A 257 6.02 -23.11 -2.69
N ASP A 258 6.75 -22.23 -2.00
CA ASP A 258 7.46 -21.12 -2.63
C ASP A 258 8.83 -21.64 -3.10
N ILE A 259 9.08 -21.70 -4.41
CA ILE A 259 10.30 -22.27 -4.99
C ILE A 259 11.55 -21.55 -4.44
N GLY A 260 11.44 -20.26 -4.12
CA GLY A 260 12.52 -19.47 -3.51
C GLY A 260 12.89 -19.85 -2.08
N THR A 261 12.15 -20.78 -1.45
CA THR A 261 12.40 -21.30 -0.10
C THR A 261 12.84 -22.77 -0.06
N ILE A 262 12.88 -23.44 -1.22
CA ILE A 262 13.33 -24.83 -1.29
C ILE A 262 14.85 -24.86 -1.08
N ASN A 263 15.27 -25.45 0.04
CA ASN A 263 16.66 -25.76 0.28
C ASN A 263 16.99 -27.02 -0.54
N PRO A 264 17.94 -27.01 -1.50
CA PRO A 264 18.20 -28.18 -2.36
C PRO A 264 18.76 -29.40 -1.62
N PHE A 265 19.03 -29.28 -0.31
CA PHE A 265 19.59 -30.35 0.53
C PHE A 265 18.55 -31.08 1.40
N THR A 266 17.27 -30.69 1.40
CA THR A 266 16.24 -31.35 2.23
C THR A 266 15.42 -32.42 1.52
N VAL A 267 15.67 -32.68 0.23
CA VAL A 267 15.09 -33.82 -0.48
C VAL A 267 16.18 -34.87 -0.67
N ALA A 268 16.54 -35.54 0.42
CA ALA A 268 17.18 -36.85 0.28
C ALA A 268 16.07 -37.83 -0.14
N PRO A 269 16.25 -38.63 -1.20
CA PRO A 269 15.32 -39.70 -1.50
C PRO A 269 15.36 -40.68 -0.33
N ASN A 270 14.23 -40.91 0.30
CA ASN A 270 14.05 -42.05 1.20
C ASN A 270 13.98 -43.28 0.29
N ASP A 271 15.15 -43.82 -0.09
CA ASP A 271 15.26 -45.06 -0.82
C ASP A 271 14.89 -46.20 0.12
N GLY A 272 13.58 -46.50 0.14
CA GLY A 272 12.99 -47.65 0.81
C GLY A 272 13.46 -48.98 0.24
N SER A 273 14.75 -49.29 0.40
CA SER A 273 15.30 -50.64 0.26
C SER A 273 15.52 -51.23 1.66
N GLY A 274 14.40 -51.52 2.32
CA GLY A 274 14.36 -52.15 3.63
C GLY A 274 13.24 -53.18 3.72
N GLU A 275 13.33 -54.25 2.94
CA GLU A 275 12.65 -55.54 3.18
C GLU A 275 13.59 -56.67 2.78
N PRO A 276 13.41 -57.91 3.24
CA PRO A 276 13.25 -58.38 4.62
C PRO A 276 14.18 -59.58 4.93
N SER A 277 14.49 -59.82 6.20
CA SER A 277 14.86 -61.16 6.72
C SER A 277 14.67 -61.21 8.23
#